data_AF-A0AAW4I862-F1
#
_entry.id   AF-A0AAW4I862-F1
#
_cell.length_a   1.000
_cell.length_b   1.000
_cell.length_c   1.000
_cell.angle_alpha   90.00
_cell.angle_beta   90.00
_cell.angle_gamma   90.00
#
_symmetry.space_group_name_H-M   'P 1'
#
loop_
_entity.id
_entity.type
_entity.pdbx_description
1 polymer ?
#
loop_
_entity_poly.entity_id
_entity_poly.type
_entity_poly.pdbx_seq_one_letter_code
_entity_poly.pdbx_strand_id
1 'polypeptide(L)' 'MTIEELDVALQSLGWKVSEFCRATGLHRNTPSRWRNEGVEIPAWVPKHLGLLLELQRLHAAYLVPPKVGGEFSQGVAD' A
#
# COMPACT_ATOMS: atom_id res chain seq x y z
N MET A 1 11.83 -0.51 11.26
CA MET A 1 11.15 0.56 10.50
C MET A 1 10.65 1.59 11.49
N THR A 2 10.56 2.86 11.11
CA THR A 2 9.94 3.92 11.91
C THR A 2 8.43 3.97 11.68
N ILE A 3 7.73 4.80 12.45
CA ILE A 3 6.29 5.02 12.27
C ILE A 3 6.01 5.81 10.98
N GLU A 4 6.88 6.74 10.63
CA GLU A 4 6.80 7.48 9.38
C GLU A 4 6.95 6.55 8.17
N GLU A 5 7.89 5.59 8.24
CA GLU A 5 8.06 4.56 7.21
C GLU A 5 6.83 3.65 7.08
N LEU A 6 6.18 3.31 8.21
CA LEU A 6 4.91 2.59 8.21
C LEU A 6 3.82 3.40 7.50
N ASP A 7 3.66 4.68 7.86
CA ASP A 7 2.64 5.56 7.26
C ASP A 7 2.85 5.71 5.74
N VAL A 8 4.10 5.86 5.28
CA VAL A 8 4.47 5.90 3.84
C VAL A 8 4.14 4.59 3.12
N ALA A 9 4.44 3.44 3.72
CA ALA A 9 4.14 2.14 3.12
C ALA A 9 2.64 1.92 2.98
N LEU A 10 1.86 2.28 4.01
CA LEU A 10 0.40 2.19 3.97
C LEU A 10 -0.20 3.14 2.93
N GLN A 11 0.29 4.37 2.84
CA GLN A 11 -0.15 5.32 1.83
C GLN A 11 0.11 4.78 0.41
N SER A 12 1.26 4.16 0.18
CA SER A 12 1.62 3.56 -1.12
C SER A 12 0.69 2.40 -1.49
N LEU A 13 0.27 1.60 -0.50
CA LEU A 13 -0.75 0.55 -0.66
C LEU A 13 -2.18 1.10 -0.80
N GLY A 14 -2.40 2.41 -0.57
CA GLY A 14 -3.72 3.00 -0.48
C GLY A 14 -4.50 2.56 0.76
N TRP A 15 -3.81 2.08 1.80
CA TRP A 15 -4.41 1.55 3.03
C TRP A 15 -4.41 2.58 4.15
N LYS A 16 -5.47 2.53 4.96
CA LYS A 16 -5.51 3.17 6.27
C LYS A 16 -4.87 2.26 7.32
N VAL A 17 -4.36 2.87 8.38
CA VAL A 17 -3.85 2.16 9.57
C VAL A 17 -4.87 1.18 10.16
N SER A 18 -6.17 1.53 10.13
CA SER A 18 -7.24 0.65 10.59
C SER A 18 -7.41 -0.60 9.72
N GLU A 19 -7.19 -0.48 8.41
CA GLU A 19 -7.24 -1.61 7.47
C GLU A 19 -6.06 -2.53 7.68
N PHE A 20 -4.85 -1.96 7.90
CA PHE A 20 -3.68 -2.73 8.28
C PHE A 20 -3.92 -3.54 9.57
N CYS A 21 -4.49 -2.92 10.61
CA CYS A 21 -4.80 -3.62 11.85
C CYS A 21 -5.80 -4.76 11.62
N ARG A 22 -6.86 -4.53 10.84
CA ARG A 22 -7.86 -5.55 10.51
C ARG A 22 -7.25 -6.70 9.69
N ALA A 23 -6.42 -6.40 8.70
CA ALA A 23 -5.81 -7.40 7.81
C ALA A 23 -4.78 -8.29 8.54
N THR A 24 -4.13 -7.76 9.58
CA THR A 24 -3.08 -8.46 10.33
C THR A 24 -3.53 -9.00 11.68
N GLY A 25 -4.78 -8.73 12.08
CA GLY A 25 -5.31 -9.12 13.39
C GLY A 25 -4.76 -8.31 14.57
N LEU A 26 -4.05 -7.22 14.31
CA LEU A 26 -3.56 -6.33 15.37
C LEU A 26 -4.71 -5.53 15.99
N HIS A 27 -4.61 -5.28 17.30
CA HIS A 27 -5.56 -4.42 17.98
C HIS A 27 -5.50 -2.98 17.45
N ARG A 28 -6.64 -2.30 17.35
CA ARG A 28 -6.75 -0.93 16.80
C ARG A 28 -5.84 0.11 17.47
N ASN A 29 -5.48 -0.10 18.74
CA ASN A 29 -4.61 0.82 19.49
C ASN A 29 -3.11 0.57 19.26
N THR A 30 -2.72 -0.58 18.69
CA THR A 30 -1.31 -0.96 18.49
C THR A 30 -0.47 0.14 17.82
N PRO A 31 -0.93 0.81 16.74
CA PRO A 31 -0.18 1.89 16.10
C PRO A 31 0.04 3.11 17.00
N SER A 32 -0.89 3.41 17.92
CA SER A 32 -0.70 4.47 18.91
C SER A 32 0.41 4.10 19.89
N ARG A 33 0.47 2.84 20.33
CA ARG A 33 1.52 2.36 21.24
C ARG A 33 2.90 2.43 20.62
N TRP A 34 3.01 2.07 19.34
CA TRP A 34 4.28 2.21 18.60
C TRP A 34 4.73 3.66 18.48
N ARG A 35 3.79 4.60 18.30
CA ARG A 35 4.09 6.03 18.15
C ARG A 35 4.41 6.72 19.48
N ASN A 36 3.69 6.38 20.54
CA ASN A 36 3.64 7.21 21.75
C ASN A 36 4.21 6.51 23.00
N GLU A 37 4.26 5.18 23.03
CA GLU A 37 4.62 4.41 24.23
C GLU A 37 6.00 3.75 24.12
N GLY A 38 6.77 4.04 23.06
CA GLY A 38 8.09 3.45 22.84
C GLY A 38 8.07 1.95 22.55
N VAL A 39 6.90 1.39 22.21
CA VAL A 39 6.79 -0.02 21.82
C VAL A 39 7.42 -0.19 20.44
N GLU A 40 8.40 -1.08 20.33
CA GLU A 40 9.04 -1.36 19.05
C GLU A 40 8.06 -1.97 18.04
N ILE A 41 8.20 -1.57 16.78
CA ILE A 41 7.48 -2.20 15.67
C ILE A 41 8.06 -3.61 15.48
N PRO A 42 7.24 -4.68 15.53
CA PRO A 42 7.73 -6.04 15.35
C PRO A 42 8.43 -6.24 14.00
N ALA A 43 9.53 -7.01 14.00
CA ALA A 43 10.36 -7.23 12.80
C ALA A 43 9.63 -7.85 11.60
N TRP A 44 8.48 -8.50 11.81
CA TRP A 44 7.67 -9.04 10.73
C TRP A 44 6.91 -7.95 9.95
N VAL A 45 6.58 -6.81 10.56
CA VAL A 45 5.79 -5.73 9.95
C VAL A 45 6.44 -5.19 8.67
N PRO A 46 7.74 -4.79 8.67
CA PRO A 46 8.37 -4.32 7.43
C PRO A 46 8.47 -5.42 6.37
N LYS A 47 8.66 -6.69 6.76
CA LYS A 47 8.69 -7.82 5.80
C LYS A 47 7.33 -8.04 5.15
N HIS A 48 6.26 -7.96 5.94
CA HIS A 48 4.89 -8.11 5.45
C HIS A 48 4.50 -6.97 4.51
N LEU A 49 4.79 -5.72 4.87
CA LEU A 49 4.52 -4.57 4.01
C LEU A 49 5.38 -4.60 2.74
N GLY A 50 6.64 -5.00 2.83
CA GLY A 50 7.50 -5.21 1.67
C GLY A 50 6.91 -6.24 0.69
N LEU A 51 6.38 -7.36 1.20
CA LEU A 51 5.68 -8.34 0.37
C LEU A 51 4.45 -7.73 -0.32
N LEU A 52 3.61 -7.00 0.41
CA LEU A 52 2.39 -6.39 -0.16
C LEU A 52 2.72 -5.34 -1.23
N LEU A 53 3.75 -4.52 -1.01
CA LEU A 53 4.22 -3.53 -1.98
C LEU A 53 4.73 -4.21 -3.24
N GLU A 54 5.47 -5.31 -3.10
CA GLU A 54 5.94 -6.09 -4.26
C GLU A 54 4.78 -6.74 -5.01
N LEU A 55 3.78 -7.27 -4.30
CA LEU A 55 2.56 -7.79 -4.92
C LEU A 55 1.79 -6.67 -5.66
N GLN A 56 1.70 -5.47 -5.09
CA GLN A 56 1.09 -4.32 -5.76
C GLN A 56 1.85 -3.95 -7.04
N ARG A 57 3.20 -3.93 -6.97
CA ARG A 57 4.06 -3.67 -8.12
C ARG A 57 3.87 -4.72 -9.22
N LEU A 58 3.84 -5.99 -8.86
CA LEU A 58 3.62 -7.10 -9.79
C LEU A 58 2.21 -7.07 -10.39
N HIS A 59 1.19 -6.81 -9.56
CA HIS A 59 -0.19 -6.63 -10.02
C HIS A 59 -0.29 -5.49 -11.03
N ALA A 60 0.31 -4.33 -10.73
CA ALA A 60 0.34 -3.19 -11.65
C ALA A 60 1.06 -3.51 -12.97
N ALA A 61 2.17 -4.26 -12.92
CA ALA A 61 2.96 -4.59 -14.09
C ALA A 61 2.27 -5.60 -15.03
N TYR A 62 1.54 -6.57 -14.46
CA TYR A 62 1.07 -7.73 -15.23
C TYR A 62 -0.45 -7.86 -15.32
N LEU A 63 -1.21 -7.24 -14.42
CA LEU A 63 -2.66 -7.45 -14.29
C LEU A 63 -3.49 -6.18 -14.48
N VAL A 64 -2.88 -4.99 -14.51
CA VAL A 64 -3.58 -3.75 -14.81
C VAL A 64 -3.37 -3.41 -16.29
N PRO A 65 -4.43 -3.45 -17.12
CA PRO A 65 -4.30 -3.03 -18.51
C PRO A 65 -3.80 -1.59 -18.61
N PRO A 66 -2.94 -1.26 -19.59
CA PRO A 66 -2.55 0.12 -19.81
C PRO A 66 -3.81 0.95 -20.05
N LYS A 67 -3.90 2.10 -19.39
CA LYS A 67 -4.98 3.06 -19.65
C LYS A 67 -4.81 3.52 -21.10
N VAL A 68 -5.73 3.09 -21.97
CA VAL A 68 -5.83 3.61 -23.33
C VAL A 68 -6.32 5.06 -23.20
N GLY A 69 -5.39 6.00 -23.11
CA GLY A 69 -5.67 7.43 -23.22
C GLY A 69 -5.91 7.74 -24.69
N GLY A 70 -7.13 8.18 -24.99
CA GLY A 70 -7.70 8.19 -26.32
C GLY A 70 -7.09 9.18 -27.31
N GLU A 71 -6.87 8.70 -28.53
CA GLU A 71 -6.90 9.46 -29.78
C GLU A 71 -6.90 8.45 -30.95
N PHE A 72 -7.97 7.68 -31.08
CA PHE A 72 -8.29 7.00 -32.34
C PHE A 72 -9.79 7.08 -32.56
N SER A 73 -10.26 8.29 -32.91
CA SER A 73 -11.61 8.48 -33.43
C SER A 73 -11.54 9.45 -34.62
N GLN A 74 -11.73 8.85 -35.80
CA GLN A 74 -12.37 9.36 -37.01
C GLN A 74 -11.82 10.63 -37.70
N GLY A 75 -11.43 10.46 -38.97
CA GLY A 75 -11.39 11.58 -39.93
C GLY A 75 -10.58 11.38 -41.20
N VAL A 76 -10.71 10.26 -41.92
CA VAL A 76 -10.44 10.29 -43.38
C VAL A 76 -11.71 10.85 -44.01
N ALA A 77 -11.64 12.09 -44.50
CA ALA A 77 -12.62 12.65 -45.41
C ALA A 77 -11.93 12.83 -46.77
N ASP A 78 -12.50 12.17 -47.78
CA ASP A 78 -12.27 12.41 -49.20
C ASP A 78 -12.76 13.81 -49.62
#